data_AF-A0A4Y1YLX0-F1
#
_entry.id   AF-A0A4Y1YLX0-F1
#
_cell.length_a   1.000
_cell.length_b   1.000
_cell.length_c   1.000
_cell.angle_alpha   90.00
_cell.angle_beta   90.00
_cell.angle_gamma   90.00
#
_symmetry.space_group_name_H-M   'P 1'
#
loop_
_entity.id
_entity.type
_entity.pdbx_description
1 polymer ?
#
loop_
_entity_poly.entity_id
_entity_poly.type
_entity_poly.pdbx_seq_one_letter_code
_entity_poly.pdbx_strand_id
1 'polypeptide(L)'
;MTKGLDVKRANNLTTSANAFLVITLALGQPAQADELILGGNQTINNDTDVSTIVIGNAGTGITGGNGNLTVNNGARLTNFDANAPTPPQKINGVEYHYESSYLGLNSNTAGTATVTGQDTLWDNSGGELHIGHQGQGTLTIEAGGNILSDQSYIGYTTGSQGTATITGADSFWDNVNLYIGGSASGAAGQGELIINDGATVSAFDGTIIWSTGRLAAQGGVLDGDVTNYGHISPGNLDNPAGVLTITGDLTLASTSTLALNIFDPTHYDQLLIDGNFIINGLLELDFSNFTPSATETTYDLIHIGNGIIGAWDNFNLHISTGFDTSLLSYSIIASNHTGYDQMLRLTIAENSIPVPEPASILLIGLAGLIMQWQRRRNQSAY
;
A
#
# COMPACT_ATOMS: atom_id res chain seq x y z
N MET A 1 -17.63 50.55 -0.53
CA MET A 1 -17.12 50.28 -1.88
C MET A 1 -15.81 49.52 -1.72
N THR A 2 -15.90 48.22 -1.51
CA THR A 2 -14.76 47.32 -1.36
C THR A 2 -14.37 46.85 -2.75
N LYS A 3 -13.19 47.28 -3.20
CA LYS A 3 -12.63 46.93 -4.51
C LYS A 3 -11.91 45.60 -4.34
N GLY A 4 -12.47 44.52 -4.89
CA GLY A 4 -11.80 43.23 -4.99
C GLY A 4 -10.51 43.39 -5.80
N LEU A 5 -9.41 42.84 -5.29
CA LEU A 5 -8.14 42.81 -6.00
C LEU A 5 -8.20 41.67 -7.01
N ASP A 6 -8.41 42.02 -8.27
CA ASP A 6 -8.47 41.11 -9.41
C ASP A 6 -7.03 40.86 -9.91
N VAL A 7 -6.36 39.82 -9.38
CA VAL A 7 -5.00 39.45 -9.83
C VAL A 7 -5.10 38.48 -11.00
N LYS A 8 -5.33 39.04 -12.19
CA LYS A 8 -5.05 38.37 -13.46
C LYS A 8 -3.55 38.18 -13.62
N ARG A 9 -3.08 36.92 -13.53
CA ARG A 9 -2.08 36.31 -14.41
C ARG A 9 -1.93 34.82 -14.06
N ALA A 10 -2.21 33.97 -15.03
CA ALA A 10 -1.74 32.59 -15.01
C ALA A 10 -0.21 32.59 -14.92
N ASN A 11 0.34 31.94 -13.88
CA ASN A 11 1.66 31.30 -13.79
C ASN A 11 1.94 30.99 -12.32
N ASN A 12 2.30 29.72 -12.03
CA ASN A 12 2.97 29.22 -10.81
C ASN A 12 3.14 30.26 -9.68
N LEU A 13 2.19 30.31 -8.74
CA LEU A 13 2.44 30.96 -7.45
C LEU A 13 3.39 30.07 -6.65
N THR A 14 4.68 30.34 -6.81
CA THR A 14 5.64 30.12 -5.73
C THR A 14 5.41 31.27 -4.76
N THR A 15 4.74 31.00 -3.64
CA THR A 15 4.65 31.97 -2.56
C THR A 15 6.02 32.04 -1.88
N SER A 16 6.93 32.84 -2.43
CA SER A 16 8.10 33.29 -1.69
C SER A 16 7.64 34.24 -0.60
N ALA A 17 8.07 33.97 0.64
CA ALA A 17 7.93 34.75 1.87
C ALA A 17 7.38 36.19 1.73
N ASN A 18 6.38 36.49 2.57
CA ASN A 18 5.79 37.81 2.92
C ASN A 18 4.28 37.98 2.65
N ALA A 19 3.50 36.91 2.54
CA ALA A 19 2.10 36.99 2.96
C ALA A 19 2.04 36.78 4.48
N PHE A 20 2.41 37.81 5.24
CA PHE A 20 1.89 37.90 6.60
C PHE A 20 0.38 38.01 6.45
N LEU A 21 -0.36 37.00 6.92
CA LEU A 21 -1.73 37.23 7.30
C LEU A 21 -1.71 38.16 8.52
N VAL A 22 -1.84 39.46 8.27
CA VAL A 22 -1.86 40.47 9.33
C VAL A 22 -3.17 40.35 10.09
N ILE A 23 -3.08 39.76 11.27
CA ILE A 23 -4.11 39.85 12.31
C ILE A 23 -4.17 41.29 12.80
N THR A 24 -5.36 41.88 12.74
CA THR A 24 -5.64 43.07 13.56
C THR A 24 -5.84 42.58 15.01
N LEU A 25 -4.82 42.78 15.85
CA LEU A 25 -4.88 42.51 17.29
C LEU A 25 -5.92 43.41 17.96
N ALA A 26 -7.10 42.86 18.25
CA ALA A 26 -8.00 43.39 19.26
C ALA A 26 -7.84 42.55 20.54
N LEU A 27 -7.03 43.06 21.48
CA LEU A 27 -6.98 42.72 22.92
C LEU A 27 -7.41 41.28 23.32
N GLY A 28 -6.46 40.34 23.31
CA GLY A 28 -6.49 39.17 24.21
C GLY A 28 -7.23 37.91 23.73
N GLN A 29 -7.57 37.78 22.45
CA GLN A 29 -8.01 36.50 21.86
C GLN A 29 -6.86 35.88 21.06
N PRO A 30 -6.65 34.55 21.09
CA PRO A 30 -5.75 33.89 20.14
C PRO A 30 -6.22 34.23 18.73
N ALA A 31 -5.30 34.61 17.87
CA ALA A 31 -5.64 34.92 16.50
C ALA A 31 -5.95 33.63 15.73
N GLN A 32 -7.08 33.62 15.02
CA GLN A 32 -7.48 32.48 14.19
C GLN A 32 -6.54 32.38 12.97
N ALA A 33 -6.08 31.17 12.66
CA ALA A 33 -5.37 30.90 11.41
C ALA A 33 -6.37 30.89 10.23
N ASP A 34 -5.93 31.28 9.03
CA ASP A 34 -6.77 31.24 7.84
C ASP A 34 -6.95 29.81 7.31
N GLU A 35 -8.03 29.60 6.56
CA GLU A 35 -8.29 28.36 5.82
C GLU A 35 -7.43 28.29 4.56
N LEU A 36 -6.91 27.10 4.23
CA LEU A 36 -6.23 26.84 2.95
C LEU A 36 -7.16 26.06 2.01
N ILE A 37 -7.86 26.76 1.12
CA ILE A 37 -8.80 26.15 0.17
C ILE A 37 -8.29 26.28 -1.27
N LEU A 38 -8.02 25.15 -1.93
CA LEU A 38 -7.31 25.07 -3.20
C LEU A 38 -8.13 24.40 -4.33
N GLY A 39 -8.24 25.10 -5.46
CA GLY A 39 -8.68 24.58 -6.77
C GLY A 39 -7.57 24.64 -7.83
N GLY A 40 -6.30 24.70 -7.39
CA GLY A 40 -5.11 24.75 -8.25
C GLY A 40 -3.86 24.31 -7.48
N ASN A 41 -2.68 24.66 -8.01
CA ASN A 41 -1.40 24.23 -7.42
C ASN A 41 -0.89 25.24 -6.39
N GLN A 42 -0.43 24.75 -5.24
CA GLN A 42 0.20 25.52 -4.18
C GLN A 42 1.46 24.79 -3.69
N THR A 43 2.52 25.55 -3.38
CA THR A 43 3.71 25.01 -2.72
C THR A 43 3.94 25.74 -1.40
N ILE A 44 4.12 24.99 -0.32
CA ILE A 44 4.49 25.45 1.01
C ILE A 44 5.93 24.99 1.25
N ASN A 45 6.84 25.94 1.36
CA ASN A 45 8.27 25.72 1.53
C ASN A 45 8.86 26.52 2.70
N ASN A 46 7.99 27.07 3.54
CA ASN A 46 8.28 27.71 4.82
C ASN A 46 7.15 27.34 5.79
N ASP A 47 7.44 27.40 7.08
CA ASP A 47 6.46 27.11 8.13
C ASP A 47 5.18 27.94 7.95
N THR A 48 4.05 27.26 8.00
CA THR A 48 2.72 27.84 7.74
C THR A 48 1.70 27.20 8.66
N ASP A 49 0.94 28.02 9.36
CA ASP A 49 -0.17 27.57 10.18
C ASP A 49 -1.50 27.93 9.49
N VAL A 50 -2.40 26.96 9.42
CA VAL A 50 -3.73 27.08 8.80
C VAL A 50 -4.76 26.45 9.71
N SER A 51 -6.01 26.90 9.62
CA SER A 51 -7.08 26.36 10.46
C SER A 51 -7.75 25.13 9.84
N THR A 52 -7.61 24.91 8.53
CA THR A 52 -8.06 23.72 7.79
C THR A 52 -7.38 23.69 6.43
N ILE A 53 -7.33 22.51 5.80
CA ILE A 53 -6.86 22.35 4.42
C ILE A 53 -7.93 21.65 3.60
N VAL A 54 -8.32 22.27 2.49
CA VAL A 54 -9.23 21.68 1.51
C VAL A 54 -8.60 21.78 0.12
N ILE A 55 -8.35 20.63 -0.50
CA ILE A 55 -7.69 20.54 -1.80
C ILE A 55 -8.62 19.76 -2.72
N GLY A 56 -9.05 20.38 -3.83
CA GLY A 56 -10.04 19.75 -4.69
C GLY A 56 -11.46 19.89 -4.12
N ASN A 57 -12.22 20.87 -4.59
CA ASN A 57 -13.61 21.10 -4.16
C ASN A 57 -14.46 21.71 -5.29
N ALA A 58 -15.78 21.60 -5.19
CA ALA A 58 -16.71 21.89 -6.29
C ALA A 58 -17.02 23.41 -6.44
N GLY A 59 -16.29 24.29 -5.76
CA GLY A 59 -16.48 25.73 -5.81
C GLY A 59 -16.29 26.36 -7.21
N THR A 60 -16.59 27.64 -7.32
CA THR A 60 -16.26 28.45 -8.51
C THR A 60 -15.17 29.46 -8.18
N GLY A 61 -14.32 29.81 -9.15
CA GLY A 61 -13.17 30.69 -8.92
C GLY A 61 -11.88 29.94 -8.58
N ILE A 62 -10.88 30.64 -8.04
CA ILE A 62 -9.53 30.09 -7.81
C ILE A 62 -9.47 29.05 -6.69
N THR A 63 -10.48 29.02 -5.82
CA THR A 63 -10.58 28.06 -4.72
C THR A 63 -11.36 26.81 -5.14
N GLY A 64 -11.96 26.75 -6.32
CA GLY A 64 -12.77 25.62 -6.80
C GLY A 64 -12.15 24.89 -7.99
N GLY A 65 -12.49 23.63 -8.15
CA GLY A 65 -11.86 22.69 -9.08
C GLY A 65 -10.86 21.78 -8.39
N ASN A 66 -10.01 21.12 -9.18
CA ASN A 66 -9.00 20.19 -8.69
C ASN A 66 -7.80 20.94 -8.10
N GLY A 67 -7.22 20.45 -7.01
CA GLY A 67 -6.08 21.09 -6.36
C GLY A 67 -4.85 20.20 -6.25
N ASN A 68 -3.68 20.82 -6.13
CA ASN A 68 -2.43 20.15 -5.79
C ASN A 68 -1.66 20.95 -4.74
N LEU A 69 -1.30 20.32 -3.63
CA LEU A 69 -0.43 20.89 -2.60
C LEU A 69 0.92 20.18 -2.60
N THR A 70 2.01 20.94 -2.58
CA THR A 70 3.33 20.42 -2.26
C THR A 70 3.83 21.06 -0.98
N VAL A 71 4.15 20.28 0.04
CA VAL A 71 4.86 20.73 1.24
C VAL A 71 6.28 20.19 1.15
N ASN A 72 7.29 21.06 1.24
CA ASN A 72 8.68 20.63 1.07
C ASN A 72 9.69 21.54 1.76
N ASN A 73 10.98 21.25 1.53
CA ASN A 73 12.11 22.09 1.92
C ASN A 73 12.19 22.30 3.44
N GLY A 74 11.85 21.27 4.23
CA GLY A 74 11.88 21.32 5.69
C GLY A 74 10.78 22.17 6.30
N ALA A 75 9.75 22.53 5.53
CA ALA A 75 8.63 23.32 6.02
C ALA A 75 7.73 22.51 6.96
N ARG A 76 7.22 23.17 7.99
CA ARG A 76 6.14 22.66 8.83
C ARG A 76 4.80 23.32 8.47
N LEU A 77 3.88 22.54 7.91
CA LEU A 77 2.48 22.93 7.70
C LEU A 77 1.65 22.43 8.87
N THR A 78 1.12 23.32 9.71
CA THR A 78 0.32 22.95 10.89
C THR A 78 -1.16 23.26 10.68
N ASN A 79 -2.01 22.28 10.94
CA ASN A 79 -3.44 22.49 11.11
C ASN A 79 -3.73 22.80 12.58
N PHE A 80 -4.17 24.02 12.88
CA PHE A 80 -4.41 24.48 14.24
C PHE A 80 -5.57 25.48 14.30
N ASP A 81 -6.57 25.22 15.16
CA ASP A 81 -7.58 26.24 15.48
C ASP A 81 -8.08 26.13 16.93
N ALA A 82 -7.46 26.91 17.83
CA ALA A 82 -7.90 27.03 19.22
C ALA A 82 -9.31 27.62 19.41
N ASN A 83 -9.95 28.16 18.37
CA ASN A 83 -11.26 28.81 18.42
C ASN A 83 -12.18 28.43 17.25
N ALA A 84 -12.12 27.17 16.80
CA ALA A 84 -12.93 26.64 15.70
C ALA A 84 -14.41 27.07 15.82
N PRO A 85 -14.96 27.86 14.88
CA PRO A 85 -16.33 28.31 14.97
C PRO A 85 -17.31 27.14 14.84
N THR A 86 -18.30 27.13 15.74
CA THR A 86 -19.43 26.22 15.73
C THR A 86 -20.66 26.93 15.15
N PRO A 87 -21.39 26.37 14.16
CA PRO A 87 -21.26 25.02 13.57
C PRO A 87 -20.17 24.89 12.48
N PRO A 88 -19.85 23.65 12.05
CA PRO A 88 -18.93 23.38 10.93
C PRO A 88 -19.27 24.19 9.68
N GLN A 89 -18.25 24.54 8.91
CA GLN A 89 -18.39 25.29 7.67
C GLN A 89 -18.72 24.36 6.50
N LYS A 90 -19.17 24.94 5.38
CA LYS A 90 -19.59 24.16 4.21
C LYS A 90 -19.06 24.73 2.90
N ILE A 91 -18.60 23.85 2.01
CA ILE A 91 -18.35 24.15 0.60
C ILE A 91 -19.34 23.36 -0.24
N ASN A 92 -20.21 24.07 -0.97
CA ASN A 92 -21.29 23.47 -1.77
C ASN A 92 -22.16 22.47 -0.99
N GLY A 93 -22.44 22.77 0.28
CA GLY A 93 -23.29 21.94 1.14
C GLY A 93 -22.59 20.76 1.80
N VAL A 94 -21.31 20.50 1.48
CA VAL A 94 -20.48 19.51 2.17
C VAL A 94 -19.76 20.15 3.33
N GLU A 95 -19.88 19.55 4.51
CA GLU A 95 -19.24 20.02 5.75
C GLU A 95 -17.73 19.75 5.72
N TYR A 96 -16.97 20.69 6.29
CA TYR A 96 -15.57 20.50 6.66
C TYR A 96 -15.34 21.04 8.06
N HIS A 97 -14.36 20.47 8.73
CA HIS A 97 -14.00 20.81 10.10
C HIS A 97 -12.66 21.53 10.14
N TYR A 98 -12.53 22.43 11.11
CA TYR A 98 -11.25 22.99 11.49
C TYR A 98 -10.35 21.88 12.03
N GLU A 99 -9.05 22.08 11.90
CA GLU A 99 -7.97 21.13 12.21
C GLU A 99 -7.93 19.91 11.29
N SER A 100 -9.03 19.60 10.59
CA SER A 100 -9.09 18.55 9.56
C SER A 100 -8.58 19.00 8.20
N SER A 101 -8.21 18.01 7.39
CA SER A 101 -7.71 18.14 6.04
C SER A 101 -8.46 17.26 5.05
N TYR A 102 -8.67 17.76 3.84
CA TYR A 102 -9.49 17.10 2.82
C TYR A 102 -8.81 17.14 1.45
N LEU A 103 -8.54 15.96 0.89
CA LEU A 103 -8.16 15.77 -0.52
C LEU A 103 -9.37 15.23 -1.27
N GLY A 104 -9.94 16.02 -2.18
CA GLY A 104 -11.18 15.68 -2.89
C GLY A 104 -12.40 15.78 -1.96
N LEU A 105 -12.69 16.98 -1.46
CA LEU A 105 -13.80 17.24 -0.53
C LEU A 105 -15.16 16.90 -1.15
N ASN A 106 -15.37 17.29 -2.41
CA ASN A 106 -16.64 17.14 -3.13
C ASN A 106 -16.55 16.11 -4.28
N SER A 107 -17.67 15.51 -4.64
CA SER A 107 -17.74 14.61 -5.80
C SER A 107 -17.30 15.27 -7.11
N ASN A 108 -16.72 14.46 -8.01
CA ASN A 108 -16.17 14.89 -9.30
C ASN A 108 -15.01 15.90 -9.22
N THR A 109 -14.34 15.99 -8.07
CA THR A 109 -13.13 16.80 -7.90
C THR A 109 -11.96 15.93 -7.48
N ALA A 110 -10.74 16.39 -7.72
CA ALA A 110 -9.50 15.73 -7.34
C ALA A 110 -8.66 16.64 -6.46
N GLY A 111 -8.27 16.15 -5.28
CA GLY A 111 -7.28 16.77 -4.42
C GLY A 111 -6.01 15.93 -4.41
N THR A 112 -4.87 16.58 -4.63
CA THR A 112 -3.57 15.91 -4.59
C THR A 112 -2.66 16.61 -3.59
N ALA A 113 -1.89 15.84 -2.82
CA ALA A 113 -0.91 16.39 -1.90
C ALA A 113 0.39 15.58 -1.95
N THR A 114 1.52 16.28 -1.93
CA THR A 114 2.85 15.69 -1.83
C THR A 114 3.58 16.34 -0.66
N VAL A 115 4.02 15.53 0.31
CA VAL A 115 4.91 15.96 1.40
C VAL A 115 6.27 15.34 1.16
N THR A 116 7.28 16.15 0.90
CA THR A 116 8.57 15.67 0.39
C THR A 116 9.77 16.42 0.92
N GLY A 117 10.85 15.69 1.15
CA GLY A 117 12.14 16.22 1.60
C GLY A 117 12.28 16.16 3.12
N GLN A 118 13.52 15.91 3.55
CA GLN A 118 13.90 15.76 4.95
C GLN A 118 13.40 16.92 5.83
N ASP A 119 13.01 16.59 7.05
CA ASP A 119 12.48 17.50 8.08
C ASP A 119 11.17 18.23 7.68
N THR A 120 10.56 17.89 6.55
CA THR A 120 9.26 18.44 6.16
C THR A 120 8.17 17.74 6.95
N LEU A 121 7.26 18.52 7.53
CA LEU A 121 6.18 18.01 8.35
C LEU A 121 4.85 18.64 7.96
N TRP A 122 3.83 17.81 7.72
CA TRP A 122 2.44 18.22 7.77
C TRP A 122 1.81 17.72 9.07
N ASP A 123 1.59 18.63 10.00
CA ASP A 123 1.01 18.35 11.31
C ASP A 123 -0.51 18.55 11.26
N ASN A 124 -1.25 17.47 11.03
CA ASN A 124 -2.72 17.38 11.08
C ASN A 124 -3.18 16.66 12.36
N SER A 125 -2.41 16.72 13.45
CA SER A 125 -2.72 15.96 14.67
C SER A 125 -3.98 16.44 15.40
N GLY A 126 -4.50 17.63 15.08
CA GLY A 126 -5.70 18.18 15.70
C GLY A 126 -7.02 17.66 15.10
N GLY A 127 -6.98 16.98 13.95
CA GLY A 127 -8.19 16.58 13.26
C GLY A 127 -8.02 15.41 12.30
N GLU A 128 -9.03 15.25 11.45
CA GLU A 128 -9.12 14.12 10.52
C GLU A 128 -8.38 14.43 9.22
N LEU A 129 -7.73 13.43 8.62
CA LEU A 129 -7.17 13.51 7.28
C LEU A 129 -7.97 12.64 6.32
N HIS A 130 -8.68 13.28 5.39
CA HIS A 130 -9.52 12.60 4.40
C HIS A 130 -8.82 12.58 3.03
N ILE A 131 -8.47 11.39 2.57
CA ILE A 131 -7.92 11.14 1.23
C ILE A 131 -9.04 10.53 0.39
N GLY A 132 -9.73 11.38 -0.36
CA GLY A 132 -10.96 11.02 -1.06
C GLY A 132 -12.16 11.08 -0.11
N HIS A 133 -12.62 12.28 0.23
CA HIS A 133 -13.79 12.47 1.09
C HIS A 133 -15.09 12.10 0.35
N GLN A 134 -15.48 12.89 -0.65
CA GLN A 134 -16.54 12.55 -1.63
C GLN A 134 -16.02 12.51 -3.07
N GLY A 135 -14.82 13.05 -3.30
CA GLY A 135 -14.14 13.07 -4.59
C GLY A 135 -12.99 12.06 -4.66
N GLN A 136 -11.99 12.42 -5.45
CA GLN A 136 -10.73 11.69 -5.59
C GLN A 136 -9.66 12.37 -4.75
N GLY A 137 -8.97 11.61 -3.91
CA GLY A 137 -7.82 12.07 -3.14
C GLY A 137 -6.57 11.27 -3.47
N THR A 138 -5.44 11.96 -3.65
CA THR A 138 -4.13 11.31 -3.79
C THR A 138 -3.14 11.96 -2.85
N LEU A 139 -2.52 11.14 -2.00
CA LEU A 139 -1.47 11.56 -1.09
C LEU A 139 -0.16 10.85 -1.44
N THR A 140 0.93 11.60 -1.50
CA THR A 140 2.29 11.07 -1.59
C THR A 140 3.13 11.63 -0.45
N ILE A 141 3.79 10.74 0.30
CA ILE A 141 4.80 11.09 1.29
C ILE A 141 6.10 10.42 0.84
N GLU A 142 7.13 11.23 0.60
CA GLU A 142 8.36 10.72 0.03
C GLU A 142 9.61 11.46 0.52
N ALA A 143 10.79 10.87 0.26
CA ALA A 143 12.08 11.49 0.51
C ALA A 143 12.26 12.10 1.92
N GLY A 144 11.75 11.41 2.95
CA GLY A 144 11.87 11.85 4.35
C GLY A 144 10.82 12.86 4.81
N GLY A 145 9.75 13.06 4.04
CA GLY A 145 8.59 13.84 4.46
C GLY A 145 7.76 13.11 5.52
N ASN A 146 7.09 13.86 6.40
CA ASN A 146 6.33 13.30 7.51
C ASN A 146 4.92 13.90 7.61
N ILE A 147 3.95 13.09 8.01
CA ILE A 147 2.59 13.52 8.34
C ILE A 147 2.19 13.00 9.72
N LEU A 148 1.54 13.84 10.53
CA LEU A 148 0.86 13.44 11.75
C LEU A 148 -0.64 13.66 11.58
N SER A 149 -1.47 12.74 12.05
CA SER A 149 -2.93 12.84 12.00
C SER A 149 -3.56 12.11 13.17
N ASP A 150 -4.73 12.57 13.61
CA ASP A 150 -5.53 11.83 14.59
C ASP A 150 -6.19 10.62 13.91
N GLN A 151 -7.21 10.89 13.09
CA GLN A 151 -7.89 9.85 12.31
C GLN A 151 -7.68 10.07 10.82
N SER A 152 -7.40 8.98 10.10
CA SER A 152 -7.19 9.03 8.66
C SER A 152 -8.13 8.10 7.92
N TYR A 153 -8.64 8.61 6.80
CA TYR A 153 -9.59 7.92 5.94
C TYR A 153 -9.11 7.91 4.50
N ILE A 154 -9.02 6.72 3.90
CA ILE A 154 -8.68 6.55 2.49
C ILE A 154 -9.93 6.01 1.78
N GLY A 155 -10.62 6.85 1.00
CA GLY A 155 -11.91 6.53 0.40
C GLY A 155 -13.05 6.51 1.42
N TYR A 156 -13.44 7.69 1.90
CA TYR A 156 -14.33 7.85 3.05
C TYR A 156 -15.81 7.56 2.75
N THR A 157 -16.40 8.17 1.71
CA THR A 157 -17.82 8.00 1.36
C THR A 157 -18.06 7.18 0.10
N THR A 158 -19.28 6.69 -0.08
CA THR A 158 -19.69 5.97 -1.30
C THR A 158 -19.40 6.79 -2.56
N GLY A 159 -18.68 6.19 -3.51
CA GLY A 159 -18.29 6.83 -4.78
C GLY A 159 -17.01 7.66 -4.71
N SER A 160 -16.43 7.87 -3.51
CA SER A 160 -15.10 8.44 -3.35
C SER A 160 -14.00 7.43 -3.66
N GLN A 161 -12.82 7.94 -4.01
CA GLN A 161 -11.62 7.16 -4.27
C GLN A 161 -10.43 7.84 -3.58
N GLY A 162 -9.70 7.09 -2.76
CA GLY A 162 -8.50 7.55 -2.09
C GLY A 162 -7.32 6.66 -2.41
N THR A 163 -6.16 7.26 -2.67
CA THR A 163 -4.88 6.56 -2.79
C THR A 163 -3.83 7.27 -1.97
N ALA A 164 -3.13 6.55 -1.09
CA ALA A 164 -1.97 7.05 -0.36
C ALA A 164 -0.74 6.22 -0.71
N THR A 165 0.36 6.89 -1.05
CA THR A 165 1.66 6.25 -1.31
C THR A 165 2.72 6.86 -0.40
N ILE A 166 3.35 6.02 0.42
CA ILE A 166 4.41 6.43 1.32
C ILE A 166 5.65 5.63 0.90
N THR A 167 6.71 6.33 0.49
CA THR A 167 7.89 5.70 -0.11
C THR A 167 9.19 6.37 0.33
N GLY A 168 10.24 5.56 0.43
CA GLY A 168 11.58 5.98 0.77
C GLY A 168 11.83 5.94 2.27
N ALA A 169 13.07 5.65 2.63
CA ALA A 169 13.53 5.66 4.01
C ALA A 169 13.22 7.01 4.67
N ASP A 170 12.93 6.96 5.97
CA ASP A 170 12.56 8.09 6.82
C ASP A 170 11.25 8.82 6.43
N SER A 171 10.53 8.37 5.40
CA SER A 171 9.17 8.85 5.13
C SER A 171 8.19 8.20 6.10
N PHE A 172 7.41 9.01 6.81
CA PHE A 172 6.55 8.54 7.90
C PHE A 172 5.14 9.14 7.86
N TRP A 173 4.15 8.33 8.21
CA TRP A 173 2.78 8.79 8.47
C TRP A 173 2.27 8.25 9.79
N ASP A 174 2.11 9.12 10.78
CA ASP A 174 1.59 8.78 12.08
C ASP A 174 0.08 9.00 12.18
N ASN A 175 -0.62 8.01 12.69
CA ASN A 175 -2.06 8.02 12.88
C ASN A 175 -2.42 7.46 14.25
N VAL A 176 -3.50 7.95 14.84
CA VAL A 176 -4.18 7.23 15.93
C VAL A 176 -5.02 6.10 15.33
N ASN A 177 -5.92 6.40 14.39
CA ASN A 177 -6.69 5.40 13.64
C ASN A 177 -6.50 5.54 12.13
N LEU A 178 -6.49 4.40 11.42
CA LEU A 178 -6.46 4.38 9.96
C LEU A 178 -7.56 3.49 9.38
N TYR A 179 -8.38 4.06 8.50
CA TYR A 179 -9.45 3.36 7.80
C TYR A 179 -9.23 3.39 6.29
N ILE A 180 -9.25 2.22 5.65
CA ILE A 180 -9.03 2.08 4.21
C ILE A 180 -10.30 1.49 3.57
N GLY A 181 -10.89 2.21 2.62
CA GLY A 181 -12.14 1.83 1.95
C GLY A 181 -13.40 2.16 2.76
N GLY A 182 -13.36 3.14 3.65
CA GLY A 182 -14.54 3.56 4.42
C GLY A 182 -14.21 4.42 5.64
N SER A 183 -14.97 4.22 6.71
CA SER A 183 -14.85 4.96 7.97
C SER A 183 -14.92 4.02 9.17
N ALA A 184 -14.88 4.57 10.39
CA ALA A 184 -15.14 3.81 11.61
C ALA A 184 -16.50 3.08 11.61
N SER A 185 -17.47 3.54 10.81
CA SER A 185 -18.81 2.95 10.74
C SER A 185 -18.96 1.79 9.75
N GLY A 186 -17.98 1.58 8.86
CA GLY A 186 -18.01 0.51 7.85
C GLY A 186 -17.44 0.91 6.50
N ALA A 187 -17.49 -0.06 5.58
CA ALA A 187 -17.07 0.08 4.19
C ALA A 187 -17.93 1.09 3.41
N ALA A 188 -17.32 1.91 2.57
CA ALA A 188 -18.04 2.89 1.75
C ALA A 188 -17.31 3.26 0.44
N GLY A 189 -16.22 4.02 0.53
CA GLY A 189 -15.43 4.43 -0.63
C GLY A 189 -14.41 3.39 -1.05
N GLN A 190 -13.65 3.67 -2.12
CA GLN A 190 -12.52 2.84 -2.52
C GLN A 190 -11.23 3.42 -1.93
N GLY A 191 -10.46 2.61 -1.22
CA GLY A 191 -9.23 3.06 -0.58
C GLY A 191 -8.04 2.17 -0.94
N GLU A 192 -6.90 2.78 -1.21
CA GLU A 192 -5.66 2.08 -1.44
C GLU A 192 -4.51 2.74 -0.68
N LEU A 193 -3.78 1.93 0.09
CA LEU A 193 -2.54 2.32 0.75
C LEU A 193 -1.38 1.52 0.18
N ILE A 194 -0.30 2.23 -0.17
CA ILE A 194 0.93 1.66 -0.71
C ILE A 194 2.10 2.14 0.18
N ILE A 195 2.88 1.22 0.74
CA ILE A 195 4.03 1.52 1.60
C ILE A 195 5.29 0.87 1.03
N ASN A 196 6.27 1.66 0.58
CA ASN A 196 7.42 1.15 -0.16
C ASN A 196 8.76 1.66 0.39
N ASP A 197 9.84 0.98 -0.01
CA ASP A 197 11.22 1.45 0.06
C ASP A 197 11.66 1.87 1.48
N GLY A 198 11.24 1.13 2.50
CA GLY A 198 11.60 1.38 3.90
C GLY A 198 10.75 2.44 4.61
N ALA A 199 9.70 2.95 3.96
CA ALA A 199 8.75 3.86 4.60
C ALA A 199 7.93 3.17 5.70
N THR A 200 7.43 3.97 6.64
CA THR A 200 6.60 3.50 7.75
C THR A 200 5.28 4.27 7.84
N VAL A 201 4.19 3.56 8.08
CA VAL A 201 2.90 4.13 8.48
C VAL A 201 2.55 3.55 9.84
N SER A 202 2.21 4.36 10.84
CA SER A 202 1.73 3.88 12.14
C SER A 202 0.25 4.17 12.33
N ALA A 203 -0.42 3.29 13.09
CA ALA A 203 -1.78 3.47 13.56
C ALA A 203 -1.90 2.94 15.00
N PHE A 204 -1.84 3.84 15.99
CA PHE A 204 -1.75 3.46 17.41
C PHE A 204 -2.90 2.59 17.91
N ASP A 205 -4.14 2.96 17.58
CA ASP A 205 -5.36 2.19 17.91
C ASP A 205 -5.70 1.17 16.81
N GLY A 206 -4.87 1.05 15.79
CA GLY A 206 -4.94 0.06 14.73
C GLY A 206 -5.51 0.55 13.40
N THR A 207 -5.33 -0.31 12.39
CA THR A 207 -5.79 -0.12 11.02
C THR A 207 -6.95 -1.06 10.70
N ILE A 208 -8.00 -0.53 10.08
CA ILE A 208 -9.08 -1.32 9.50
C ILE A 208 -9.08 -1.18 7.97
N ILE A 209 -8.92 -2.31 7.29
CA ILE A 209 -9.04 -2.40 5.83
C ILE A 209 -10.42 -2.96 5.53
N TRP A 210 -11.33 -2.13 5.04
CA TRP A 210 -12.68 -2.55 4.67
C TRP A 210 -12.69 -3.36 3.37
N SER A 211 -13.83 -3.95 3.01
CA SER A 211 -13.97 -4.81 1.82
C SER A 211 -13.66 -4.12 0.49
N THR A 212 -13.67 -2.79 0.46
CA THR A 212 -13.27 -1.93 -0.68
C THR A 212 -11.91 -1.27 -0.48
N GLY A 213 -11.19 -1.69 0.57
CA GLY A 213 -9.86 -1.25 0.93
C GLY A 213 -8.78 -2.22 0.43
N ARG A 214 -7.62 -1.65 0.08
CA ARG A 214 -6.43 -2.38 -0.37
C ARG A 214 -5.20 -1.88 0.37
N LEU A 215 -4.35 -2.79 0.83
CA LEU A 215 -3.01 -2.51 1.32
C LEU A 215 -2.00 -3.25 0.46
N ALA A 216 -1.00 -2.50 -0.03
CA ALA A 216 0.14 -3.01 -0.75
C ALA A 216 1.45 -2.48 -0.18
N ALA A 217 2.53 -3.27 -0.28
CA ALA A 217 3.83 -2.81 0.19
C ALA A 217 5.03 -3.49 -0.46
N GLN A 218 6.05 -2.70 -0.80
CA GLN A 218 7.33 -3.18 -1.32
C GLN A 218 8.46 -2.74 -0.39
N GLY A 219 8.69 -3.51 0.68
CA GLY A 219 9.66 -3.19 1.73
C GLY A 219 9.17 -2.14 2.72
N GLY A 220 7.85 -1.99 2.86
CA GLY A 220 7.21 -1.04 3.79
C GLY A 220 6.81 -1.66 5.12
N VAL A 221 6.64 -0.78 6.12
CA VAL A 221 6.19 -1.15 7.48
C VAL A 221 4.84 -0.48 7.78
N LEU A 222 3.88 -1.28 8.23
CA LEU A 222 2.66 -0.81 8.89
C LEU A 222 2.79 -1.13 10.39
N ASP A 223 3.03 -0.09 11.19
CA ASP A 223 3.23 -0.20 12.63
C ASP A 223 1.90 -0.14 13.38
N GLY A 224 1.53 -1.24 14.04
CA GLY A 224 0.27 -1.39 14.77
C GLY A 224 -0.58 -2.59 14.35
N ASP A 225 -1.69 -2.78 15.05
CA ASP A 225 -2.63 -3.89 14.81
C ASP A 225 -3.43 -3.66 13.52
N VAL A 226 -3.71 -4.73 12.78
CA VAL A 226 -4.44 -4.68 11.51
C VAL A 226 -5.63 -5.63 11.54
N THR A 227 -6.82 -5.11 11.28
CA THR A 227 -8.00 -5.91 10.96
C THR A 227 -8.35 -5.75 9.48
N ASN A 228 -8.21 -6.84 8.73
CA ASN A 228 -8.56 -6.88 7.32
C ASN A 228 -9.97 -7.45 7.13
N TYR A 229 -10.72 -6.82 6.22
CA TYR A 229 -11.96 -7.30 5.59
C TYR A 229 -11.87 -7.24 4.06
N GLY A 230 -10.85 -6.58 3.51
CA GLY A 230 -10.59 -6.37 2.10
C GLY A 230 -9.35 -7.12 1.64
N HIS A 231 -8.44 -6.42 0.98
CA HIS A 231 -7.33 -7.04 0.27
C HIS A 231 -5.97 -6.58 0.80
N ILE A 232 -5.12 -7.52 1.19
CA ILE A 232 -3.70 -7.28 1.46
C ILE A 232 -2.90 -8.01 0.38
N SER A 233 -1.94 -7.33 -0.23
CA SER A 233 -0.96 -7.92 -1.13
C SER A 233 0.38 -7.24 -0.91
N PRO A 234 1.35 -7.87 -0.24
CA PRO A 234 2.73 -7.45 -0.41
C PRO A 234 3.02 -7.38 -1.93
N GLY A 235 3.77 -6.36 -2.34
CA GLY A 235 4.13 -6.09 -3.74
C GLY A 235 3.17 -5.16 -4.47
N ASN A 236 3.54 -4.83 -5.70
CA ASN A 236 2.66 -4.22 -6.68
C ASN A 236 2.45 -5.19 -7.86
N LEU A 237 1.44 -4.95 -8.68
CA LEU A 237 1.10 -5.79 -9.83
C LEU A 237 2.21 -5.84 -10.91
N ASP A 238 3.22 -4.96 -10.83
CA ASP A 238 4.13 -4.66 -11.93
C ASP A 238 5.56 -5.22 -11.75
N ASN A 239 5.83 -6.04 -10.71
CA ASN A 239 7.15 -6.63 -10.41
C ASN A 239 8.16 -5.54 -9.97
N PRO A 240 8.77 -5.64 -8.78
CA PRO A 240 9.12 -6.88 -8.07
C PRO A 240 8.27 -7.25 -6.87
N ALA A 241 8.46 -8.51 -6.48
CA ALA A 241 7.99 -9.09 -5.23
C ALA A 241 8.10 -8.10 -4.07
N GLY A 242 7.05 -8.01 -3.26
CA GLY A 242 7.03 -7.09 -2.14
C GLY A 242 7.14 -7.77 -0.79
N VAL A 243 7.63 -6.98 0.14
CA VAL A 243 7.72 -7.33 1.55
C VAL A 243 6.84 -6.35 2.31
N LEU A 244 5.91 -6.86 3.10
CA LEU A 244 5.11 -6.08 4.04
C LEU A 244 5.47 -6.52 5.46
N THR A 245 5.82 -5.57 6.32
CA THR A 245 5.96 -5.81 7.76
C THR A 245 4.77 -5.20 8.50
N ILE A 246 4.14 -5.98 9.37
CA ILE A 246 3.13 -5.56 10.34
C ILE A 246 3.69 -5.83 11.73
N THR A 247 3.87 -4.79 12.53
CA THR A 247 4.49 -4.92 13.87
C THR A 247 3.49 -5.36 14.94
N GLY A 248 2.19 -5.24 14.67
CA GLY A 248 1.11 -5.68 15.56
C GLY A 248 0.54 -7.04 15.18
N ASP A 249 -0.63 -7.32 15.74
CA ASP A 249 -1.45 -8.48 15.39
C ASP A 249 -2.10 -8.26 14.01
N LEU A 250 -2.13 -9.30 13.18
CA LEU A 250 -2.90 -9.31 11.94
C LEU A 250 -4.12 -10.22 12.08
N THR A 251 -5.31 -9.64 11.97
CA THR A 251 -6.59 -10.35 11.88
C THR A 251 -7.13 -10.33 10.46
N LEU A 252 -7.29 -11.49 9.86
CA LEU A 252 -8.02 -11.66 8.61
C LEU A 252 -9.45 -12.09 8.93
N ALA A 253 -10.41 -11.19 8.70
CA ALA A 253 -11.83 -11.52 8.75
C ALA A 253 -12.22 -12.47 7.61
N SER A 254 -13.43 -13.05 7.70
CA SER A 254 -13.90 -14.06 6.73
C SER A 254 -14.10 -13.57 5.30
N THR A 255 -14.20 -12.25 5.08
CA THR A 255 -14.28 -11.65 3.74
C THR A 255 -12.93 -11.24 3.18
N SER A 256 -11.86 -11.40 3.96
CA SER A 256 -10.53 -10.93 3.59
C SER A 256 -9.90 -11.79 2.51
N THR A 257 -9.06 -11.16 1.70
CA THR A 257 -8.09 -11.82 0.84
C THR A 257 -6.69 -11.36 1.23
N LEU A 258 -5.81 -12.32 1.50
CA LEU A 258 -4.36 -12.12 1.47
C LEU A 258 -3.85 -12.74 0.17
N ALA A 259 -3.28 -11.92 -0.71
CA ALA A 259 -2.71 -12.37 -1.97
C ALA A 259 -1.18 -12.33 -1.91
N LEU A 260 -0.53 -13.39 -2.38
CA LEU A 260 0.92 -13.49 -2.48
C LEU A 260 1.32 -13.97 -3.87
N ASN A 261 2.15 -13.18 -4.56
CA ASN A 261 2.72 -13.50 -5.85
C ASN A 261 4.02 -14.32 -5.67
N ILE A 262 4.17 -15.36 -6.48
CA ILE A 262 5.32 -16.25 -6.48
C ILE A 262 5.86 -16.32 -7.91
N PHE A 263 7.01 -15.69 -8.15
CA PHE A 263 7.63 -15.66 -9.48
C PHE A 263 8.71 -16.73 -9.60
N ASP A 264 9.63 -16.75 -8.64
CA ASP A 264 10.75 -17.69 -8.59
C ASP A 264 11.30 -17.78 -7.14
N PRO A 265 12.27 -18.67 -6.85
CA PRO A 265 12.79 -18.88 -5.50
C PRO A 265 13.48 -17.67 -4.84
N THR A 266 13.73 -16.62 -5.60
CA THR A 266 14.36 -15.37 -5.14
C THR A 266 13.45 -14.14 -5.25
N HIS A 267 12.31 -14.27 -5.95
CA HIS A 267 11.33 -13.21 -6.12
C HIS A 267 9.94 -13.77 -5.81
N TYR A 268 9.49 -13.55 -4.59
CA TYR A 268 8.14 -13.89 -4.13
C TYR A 268 7.75 -12.96 -2.97
N ASP A 269 6.46 -12.75 -2.82
CA ASP A 269 5.93 -11.86 -1.80
C ASP A 269 6.14 -12.44 -0.40
N GLN A 270 6.50 -11.57 0.54
CA GLN A 270 6.66 -11.92 1.95
C GLN A 270 5.82 -11.03 2.84
N LEU A 271 5.25 -11.64 3.87
CA LEU A 271 4.54 -10.96 4.94
C LEU A 271 5.20 -11.28 6.28
N LEU A 272 5.60 -10.25 7.01
CA LEU A 272 6.17 -10.38 8.34
C LEU A 272 5.17 -9.81 9.34
N ILE A 273 4.84 -10.58 10.37
CA ILE A 273 3.87 -10.20 11.42
C ILE A 273 4.55 -10.42 12.76
N ASP A 274 4.87 -9.35 13.49
CA ASP A 274 5.54 -9.48 14.80
C ASP A 274 4.56 -9.98 15.88
N GLY A 275 3.27 -9.69 15.70
CA GLY A 275 2.20 -10.12 16.58
C GLY A 275 1.66 -11.53 16.31
N ASN A 276 0.42 -11.75 16.73
CA ASN A 276 -0.38 -12.92 16.41
C ASN A 276 -0.95 -12.83 15.00
N PHE A 277 -1.09 -13.97 14.35
CA PHE A 277 -1.77 -14.09 13.08
C PHE A 277 -3.10 -14.84 13.24
N ILE A 278 -4.22 -14.13 13.06
CA ILE A 278 -5.58 -14.67 13.22
C ILE A 278 -6.20 -14.86 11.83
N ILE A 279 -6.53 -16.10 11.51
CA ILE A 279 -6.88 -16.54 10.15
C ILE A 279 -8.35 -16.96 10.09
N ASN A 280 -9.18 -16.20 9.36
CA ASN A 280 -10.55 -16.60 8.99
C ASN A 280 -10.88 -16.36 7.51
N GLY A 281 -10.00 -15.69 6.75
CA GLY A 281 -10.25 -15.28 5.36
C GLY A 281 -9.78 -16.28 4.31
N LEU A 282 -9.51 -15.78 3.11
CA LEU A 282 -8.92 -16.52 1.99
C LEU A 282 -7.42 -16.20 1.82
N LEU A 283 -6.60 -17.23 1.59
CA LEU A 283 -5.26 -17.06 1.04
C LEU A 283 -5.29 -17.31 -0.47
N GLU A 284 -4.82 -16.34 -1.24
CA GLU A 284 -4.60 -16.44 -2.67
C GLU A 284 -3.10 -16.50 -2.97
N LEU A 285 -2.69 -17.51 -3.74
CA LEU A 285 -1.34 -17.66 -4.23
C LEU A 285 -1.34 -17.51 -5.75
N ASP A 286 -0.62 -16.51 -6.25
CA ASP A 286 -0.53 -16.21 -7.69
C ASP A 286 0.80 -16.68 -8.28
N PHE A 287 0.70 -17.58 -9.25
CA PHE A 287 1.76 -18.19 -10.04
C PHE A 287 1.63 -17.86 -11.53
N SER A 288 0.85 -16.85 -11.92
CA SER A 288 0.61 -16.54 -13.35
C SER A 288 1.88 -16.20 -14.11
N ASN A 289 2.87 -15.62 -13.43
CA ASN A 289 4.21 -15.33 -13.98
C ASN A 289 5.30 -16.27 -13.43
N PHE A 290 4.90 -17.41 -12.85
CA PHE A 290 5.82 -18.34 -12.19
C PHE A 290 6.70 -19.09 -13.19
N THR A 291 7.99 -19.18 -12.86
CA THR A 291 8.95 -20.04 -13.56
C THR A 291 9.35 -21.22 -12.66
N PRO A 292 8.92 -22.45 -12.96
CA PRO A 292 9.23 -23.62 -12.13
C PRO A 292 10.73 -23.91 -12.04
N SER A 293 11.16 -24.29 -10.83
CA SER A 293 12.51 -24.84 -10.60
C SER A 293 12.59 -26.30 -11.06
N ALA A 294 13.79 -26.74 -11.45
CA ALA A 294 14.07 -28.14 -11.81
C ALA A 294 14.20 -29.06 -10.59
N THR A 295 14.27 -28.50 -9.37
CA THR A 295 14.41 -29.24 -8.12
C THR A 295 13.35 -28.80 -7.13
N GLU A 296 13.15 -29.61 -6.08
CA GLU A 296 12.35 -29.20 -4.94
C GLU A 296 12.81 -27.84 -4.42
N THR A 297 11.86 -26.93 -4.22
CA THR A 297 12.14 -25.55 -3.78
C THR A 297 11.12 -25.08 -2.76
N THR A 298 11.59 -24.29 -1.80
CA THR A 298 10.79 -23.77 -0.69
C THR A 298 10.69 -22.25 -0.72
N TYR A 299 9.56 -21.72 -0.30
CA TYR A 299 9.24 -20.28 -0.26
C TYR A 299 8.76 -19.92 1.14
N ASP A 300 9.46 -19.02 1.82
CA ASP A 300 9.15 -18.58 3.18
C ASP A 300 8.20 -17.38 3.11
N LEU A 301 6.91 -17.66 3.01
CA LEU A 301 5.89 -16.68 2.60
C LEU A 301 5.46 -15.75 3.74
N ILE A 302 5.23 -16.32 4.92
CA ILE A 302 4.72 -15.56 6.07
C ILE A 302 5.56 -15.88 7.29
N HIS A 303 6.12 -14.87 7.95
CA HIS A 303 6.81 -15.00 9.23
C HIS A 303 5.90 -14.47 10.34
N ILE A 304 5.77 -15.22 11.43
CA ILE A 304 4.89 -14.91 12.56
C ILE A 304 5.70 -14.87 13.85
N GLY A 305 5.61 -13.75 14.57
CA GLY A 305 6.35 -13.47 15.79
C GLY A 305 5.78 -14.22 16.99
N ASN A 306 4.46 -14.27 17.09
CA ASN A 306 3.77 -14.93 18.21
C ASN A 306 2.95 -16.15 17.74
N GLY A 307 1.66 -16.18 18.09
CA GLY A 307 0.76 -17.31 17.85
C GLY A 307 0.03 -17.23 16.52
N ILE A 308 -0.38 -18.40 16.02
CA ILE A 308 -1.34 -18.53 14.93
C ILE A 308 -2.66 -19.02 15.52
N ILE A 309 -3.76 -18.34 15.18
CA ILE A 309 -5.10 -18.68 15.64
C ILE A 309 -5.99 -18.87 14.41
N GLY A 310 -6.61 -20.04 14.31
CA GLY A 310 -7.42 -20.41 13.15
C GLY A 310 -6.63 -21.19 12.10
N ALA A 311 -7.27 -21.40 10.95
CA ALA A 311 -6.70 -22.13 9.82
C ALA A 311 -7.32 -21.61 8.52
N TRP A 312 -6.61 -21.79 7.42
CA TRP A 312 -7.19 -21.58 6.10
C TRP A 312 -8.13 -22.73 5.75
N ASP A 313 -9.40 -22.43 5.53
CA ASP A 313 -10.36 -23.43 5.05
C ASP A 313 -10.12 -23.81 3.58
N ASN A 314 -9.54 -22.88 2.80
CA ASN A 314 -9.24 -23.09 1.38
C ASN A 314 -8.11 -22.16 0.90
N PHE A 315 -7.40 -22.59 -0.15
CA PHE A 315 -6.45 -21.77 -0.90
C PHE A 315 -7.03 -21.50 -2.28
N ASN A 316 -6.96 -20.26 -2.74
CA ASN A 316 -7.17 -19.95 -4.15
C ASN A 316 -5.80 -19.95 -4.85
N LEU A 317 -5.67 -20.75 -5.91
CA LEU A 317 -4.44 -20.88 -6.66
C LEU A 317 -4.66 -20.28 -8.05
N HIS A 318 -3.99 -19.17 -8.34
CA HIS A 318 -3.92 -18.65 -9.70
C HIS A 318 -2.67 -19.23 -10.36
N ILE A 319 -2.83 -20.14 -11.32
CA ILE A 319 -1.70 -20.88 -11.90
C ILE A 319 -1.53 -20.60 -13.39
N SER A 320 -0.28 -20.53 -13.84
CA SER A 320 0.03 -20.60 -15.26
C SER A 320 -0.38 -21.96 -15.84
N THR A 321 -0.73 -21.99 -17.13
CA THR A 321 -1.18 -23.22 -17.79
C THR A 321 -0.10 -24.30 -17.73
N GLY A 322 -0.44 -25.49 -17.22
CA GLY A 322 0.45 -26.65 -17.19
C GLY A 322 1.21 -26.86 -15.88
N PHE A 323 0.99 -26.02 -14.86
CA PHE A 323 1.51 -26.26 -13.52
C PHE A 323 0.74 -27.38 -12.81
N ASP A 324 1.47 -28.41 -12.35
CA ASP A 324 0.89 -29.52 -11.58
C ASP A 324 0.77 -29.13 -10.10
N THR A 325 -0.46 -28.80 -9.68
CA THR A 325 -0.75 -28.40 -8.31
C THR A 325 -0.55 -29.51 -7.28
N SER A 326 -0.42 -30.78 -7.71
CA SER A 326 -0.13 -31.88 -6.79
C SER A 326 1.29 -31.83 -6.20
N LEU A 327 2.17 -31.04 -6.82
CA LEU A 327 3.53 -30.79 -6.32
C LEU A 327 3.56 -29.76 -5.17
N LEU A 328 2.44 -29.07 -4.92
CA LEU A 328 2.34 -28.07 -3.87
C LEU A 328 2.04 -28.71 -2.52
N SER A 329 2.83 -28.32 -1.53
CA SER A 329 2.52 -28.54 -0.11
C SER A 329 2.86 -27.30 0.68
N TYR A 330 2.21 -27.12 1.83
CA TYR A 330 2.57 -26.07 2.78
C TYR A 330 2.75 -26.66 4.17
N SER A 331 3.55 -25.98 4.99
CA SER A 331 3.79 -26.36 6.37
C SER A 331 3.98 -25.13 7.23
N ILE A 332 3.55 -25.21 8.49
CA ILE A 332 3.91 -24.25 9.52
C ILE A 332 5.05 -24.86 10.31
N ILE A 333 6.21 -24.20 10.29
CA ILE A 333 7.45 -24.67 10.91
C ILE A 333 8.09 -23.55 11.72
N ALA A 334 9.07 -23.87 12.56
CA ALA A 334 9.84 -22.87 13.29
C ALA A 334 10.55 -21.92 12.30
N SER A 335 10.46 -20.62 12.52
CA SER A 335 11.07 -19.62 11.64
C SER A 335 12.60 -19.70 11.68
N ASN A 336 13.24 -19.48 10.53
CA ASN A 336 14.67 -19.20 10.42
C ASN A 336 14.98 -17.68 10.45
N HIS A 337 13.94 -16.84 10.48
CA HIS A 337 14.07 -15.40 10.51
C HIS A 337 14.20 -14.91 11.96
N THR A 338 15.21 -14.09 12.24
CA THR A 338 15.40 -13.52 13.58
C THR A 338 14.20 -12.68 13.96
N GLY A 339 13.70 -12.84 15.19
CA GLY A 339 12.52 -12.12 15.69
C GLY A 339 11.19 -12.83 15.45
N TYR A 340 11.16 -13.94 14.71
CA TYR A 340 9.93 -14.68 14.44
C TYR A 340 10.00 -16.10 15.00
N ASP A 341 8.90 -16.57 15.59
CA ASP A 341 8.81 -17.91 16.16
C ASP A 341 8.46 -18.96 15.09
N GLN A 342 7.59 -18.59 14.15
CA GLN A 342 7.00 -19.53 13.18
C GLN A 342 7.01 -18.94 11.76
N MET A 343 6.91 -19.81 10.76
CA MET A 343 6.69 -19.41 9.38
C MET A 343 5.77 -20.36 8.63
N LEU A 344 4.98 -19.80 7.71
CA LEU A 344 4.30 -20.55 6.66
C LEU A 344 5.26 -20.73 5.48
N ARG A 345 5.71 -21.97 5.27
CA ARG A 345 6.54 -22.37 4.16
C ARG A 345 5.72 -23.10 3.11
N LEU A 346 5.81 -22.64 1.87
CA LEU A 346 5.36 -23.38 0.70
C LEU A 346 6.52 -24.21 0.15
N THR A 347 6.25 -25.45 -0.24
CA THR A 347 7.20 -26.33 -0.94
C THR A 347 6.59 -26.75 -2.26
N ILE A 348 7.38 -26.60 -3.33
CA ILE A 348 7.08 -27.11 -4.67
C ILE A 348 8.05 -28.26 -4.92
N ALA A 349 7.52 -29.49 -5.00
CA ALA A 349 8.31 -30.68 -5.26
C ALA A 349 8.92 -30.68 -6.66
N GLU A 350 10.00 -31.44 -6.85
CA GLU A 350 10.57 -31.67 -8.17
C GLU A 350 9.55 -32.31 -9.11
N ASN A 351 9.39 -31.74 -10.30
CA ASN A 351 8.56 -32.33 -11.35
C ASN A 351 9.34 -33.50 -11.99
N SER A 352 9.21 -34.69 -11.40
CA SER A 352 9.81 -35.90 -11.95
C SER A 352 9.09 -36.28 -13.25
N ILE A 353 9.50 -35.69 -14.38
CA ILE A 353 9.23 -36.32 -15.68
C ILE A 353 9.96 -37.66 -15.62
N PRO A 354 9.28 -38.81 -15.74
CA PRO A 354 9.96 -40.08 -15.77
C PRO A 354 10.96 -40.01 -16.91
N VAL A 355 12.27 -40.04 -16.61
CA VAL A 355 13.27 -40.33 -17.63
C VAL A 355 12.82 -41.69 -18.17
N PRO A 356 12.43 -41.83 -19.45
CA PRO A 356 12.21 -43.15 -20.01
C PRO A 356 13.52 -43.87 -19.73
N GLU A 357 13.48 -44.98 -18.99
CA GLU A 357 14.69 -45.80 -18.82
C GLU A 357 15.36 -45.83 -20.19
N PRO A 358 16.63 -45.42 -20.32
CA PRO A 358 17.28 -45.43 -21.62
C PRO A 358 17.04 -46.83 -22.10
N ALA A 359 16.24 -46.95 -23.17
CA ALA A 359 15.79 -48.24 -23.64
C ALA A 359 17.05 -49.06 -23.62
N SER A 360 17.09 -50.10 -22.80
CA SER A 360 18.16 -51.07 -22.86
C SER A 360 17.95 -51.71 -24.22
N ILE A 361 18.39 -51.01 -25.27
CA ILE A 361 18.51 -51.47 -26.62
C ILE A 361 19.55 -52.55 -26.43
N LEU A 362 19.00 -53.72 -26.18
CA LEU A 362 19.52 -55.03 -26.39
C LEU A 362 20.78 -54.93 -27.27
N LEU A 363 21.93 -54.72 -26.65
CA LEU A 363 23.25 -54.84 -27.30
C LEU A 363 23.56 -56.33 -27.52
N ILE A 364 22.55 -57.09 -27.92
CA ILE A 364 22.58 -58.49 -28.32
C ILE A 364 22.37 -58.57 -29.84
N GLY A 365 21.83 -57.51 -30.49
CA GLY A 365 21.60 -57.47 -31.94
C GLY A 365 22.82 -57.08 -32.80
N LEU A 366 23.79 -56.32 -32.27
CA LEU A 366 24.94 -55.83 -33.05
C LEU A 366 26.17 -56.77 -33.01
N ALA A 367 26.27 -57.66 -32.03
CA ALA A 367 27.29 -58.72 -32.03
C ALA A 367 26.96 -59.86 -33.02
N GLY A 368 25.68 -60.13 -33.28
CA GLY A 368 25.23 -61.17 -34.21
C GLY A 368 25.44 -60.83 -35.69
N LEU A 369 25.36 -59.55 -36.08
CA LEU A 369 25.56 -59.11 -37.46
C LEU A 369 27.05 -58.97 -37.84
N ILE A 370 27.94 -58.74 -36.87
CA ILE A 370 29.40 -58.69 -37.12
C ILE A 370 29.98 -60.11 -37.29
N MET A 371 29.42 -61.14 -36.62
CA MET A 371 29.88 -62.52 -36.79
C MET A 371 29.42 -63.21 -38.09
N GLN A 372 28.27 -62.83 -38.67
CA GLN A 372 27.86 -63.38 -39.98
C GLN A 372 28.61 -62.77 -41.17
N TRP A 373 29.20 -61.59 -41.02
CA TRP A 373 30.00 -60.97 -42.09
C TRP A 373 31.46 -61.47 -42.13
N GLN A 374 32.02 -61.89 -40.99
CA GLN A 374 33.35 -62.53 -40.95
C GLN A 374 33.35 -64.00 -41.43
N ARG A 375 32.23 -64.73 -41.35
CA ARG A 375 32.16 -66.10 -41.88
C ARG A 375 32.03 -66.19 -43.40
N ARG A 376 31.48 -65.17 -44.09
CA ARG A 376 31.37 -65.18 -45.57
C ARG A 376 32.62 -64.70 -46.31
N ARG A 377 33.60 -64.07 -45.63
CA ARG A 377 34.89 -63.67 -46.24
C ARG A 377 35.99 -64.74 -46.20
N ASN A 378 35.81 -65.82 -45.42
CA ASN A 378 36.79 -66.90 -45.28
C ASN A 378 36.46 -68.18 -46.07
N GLN A 379 35.50 -68.14 -47.01
CA GLN A 379 35.17 -69.29 -47.88
C GLN A 379 35.39 -69.03 -49.38
N SER A 380 36.12 -67.97 -49.74
CA SER A 380 36.52 -67.68 -51.13
C SER A 380 38.03 -67.60 -51.31
N ALA A 381 38.79 -68.26 -50.44
CA ALA A 381 40.19 -68.58 -50.65
C ALA A 381 40.43 -70.02 -50.19
N TYR A 382 40.11 -70.98 -51.08
CA TYR A 382 40.86 -72.17 -51.45
C TYR A 382 39.98 -73.07 -52.33
#